data_AF-A0A318ERD0-F1
#
_entry.id   AF-A0A318ERD0-F1
#
_cell.length_a   1.000
_cell.length_b   1.000
_cell.length_c   1.000
_cell.angle_alpha   90.00
_cell.angle_beta   90.00
_cell.angle_gamma   90.00
#
_symmetry.space_group_name_H-M   'P 1'
#
loop_
_entity.id
_entity.type
_entity.pdbx_description
1 polymer ?
#
loop_
_entity_poly.entity_id
_entity_poly.type
_entity_poly.pdbx_seq_one_letter_code
_entity_poly.pdbx_strand_id
1 'polypeptide(L)' 'MKFDALGMIETKGLVGSIEAADAMVKAANVTLIGKEFVGGGQPIEIPFIYITFLLQLKSII' A
#
# COMPACT_ATOMS: atom_id res chain seq x y z
N MET A 1 2.14 14.17 -19.15
CA MET A 1 1.70 13.55 -17.87
C MET A 1 2.71 12.48 -17.54
N LYS A 2 3.30 12.50 -16.35
CA LYS A 2 4.23 11.47 -15.91
C LYS A 2 3.41 10.21 -15.58
N PHE A 3 3.69 9.10 -16.25
CA PHE A 3 3.03 7.82 -15.95
C PHE A 3 3.66 7.27 -14.67
N ASP A 4 3.28 7.80 -13.51
CA ASP A 4 3.68 7.21 -12.24
C ASP A 4 2.87 5.91 -12.06
N ALA A 5 3.58 4.80 -11.88
CA ALA A 5 2.93 3.51 -11.67
C ALA A 5 2.35 3.46 -10.24
N LEU A 6 1.09 3.07 -10.14
CA LEU A 6 0.41 2.85 -8.87
C LEU A 6 0.49 1.37 -8.49
N GLY A 7 0.95 1.08 -7.28
CA GLY A 7 0.91 -0.25 -6.67
C GLY A 7 -0.11 -0.28 -5.54
N MET A 8 -0.82 -1.39 -5.37
CA MET A 8 -1.76 -1.61 -4.27
C MET A 8 -1.52 -2.96 -3.61
N ILE A 9 -1.58 -3.00 -2.28
CA ILE A 9 -1.51 -4.23 -1.48
C ILE A 9 -2.72 -4.29 -0.56
N GLU A 10 -3.43 -5.41 -0.58
CA GLU A 10 -4.52 -5.72 0.36
C GLU A 10 -4.02 -6.68 1.44
N THR A 11 -4.30 -6.35 2.70
CA THR A 11 -3.87 -7.14 3.86
C THR A 11 -5.01 -7.31 4.85
N LYS A 12 -4.99 -8.43 5.58
CA LYS A 12 -5.89 -8.65 6.72
C LYS A 12 -5.23 -8.11 7.99
N GLY A 13 -5.79 -7.03 8.53
CA GLY A 13 -5.35 -6.47 9.81
C GLY A 13 -4.14 -5.56 9.69
N LEU A 14 -3.90 -4.79 10.77
CA LEU A 14 -2.92 -3.71 10.77
C LEU A 14 -1.48 -4.21 10.67
N VAL A 15 -1.17 -5.33 11.33
CA VAL A 15 0.21 -5.88 11.38
C VAL A 15 0.69 -6.26 9.98
N GLY A 16 -0.09 -7.06 9.24
CA GLY A 16 0.26 -7.44 7.87
C GLY A 16 0.37 -6.23 6.95
N SER A 17 -0.44 -5.19 7.18
CA SER A 17 -0.35 -3.96 6.40
C SER A 17 0.99 -3.24 6.60
N ILE A 18 1.46 -3.15 7.84
CA ILE A 18 2.72 -2.49 8.17
C ILE A 18 3.91 -3.27 7.62
N GLU A 19 3.89 -4.60 7.75
CA GLU A 19 4.95 -5.48 7.21
C GLU A 19 5.05 -5.37 5.69
N ALA A 20 3.92 -5.37 4.99
CA ALA A 20 3.90 -5.18 3.53
C ALA A 20 4.47 -3.82 3.12
N ALA A 21 4.14 -2.75 3.87
CA ALA A 21 4.68 -1.42 3.61
C ALA A 21 6.20 -1.34 3.85
N ASP A 22 6.70 -1.90 4.95
CA ASP A 22 8.12 -1.96 5.27
C ASP A 22 8.91 -2.74 4.21
N ALA A 23 8.39 -3.89 3.77
CA ALA A 23 9.00 -4.68 2.72
C ALA A 23 9.03 -3.93 1.38
N MET A 24 7.96 -3.22 1.02
CA MET A 24 7.85 -2.55 -0.28
C MET A 24 8.78 -1.34 -0.41
N VAL A 25 8.89 -0.51 0.63
CA VAL A 25 9.80 0.66 0.62
C VAL A 25 11.27 0.24 0.64
N LYS A 26 11.58 -0.96 1.15
CA LYS A 26 12.94 -1.54 1.10
C LYS A 26 13.24 -2.19 -0.25
N ALA A 27 12.25 -2.77 -0.91
CA ALA A 27 12.42 -3.46 -2.18
C ALA A 27 12.52 -2.51 -3.39
N ALA A 28 11.84 -1.37 -3.35
CA ALA A 28 11.77 -0.45 -4.47
C ALA A 28 11.70 1.01 -4.03
N ASN A 29 12.04 1.92 -4.94
CA ASN A 29 11.87 3.36 -4.74
C ASN A 29 10.39 3.73 -4.91
N VAL A 30 9.59 3.45 -3.89
CA VAL A 30 8.16 3.75 -3.84
C VAL A 30 7.86 4.72 -2.70
N THR A 31 6.82 5.52 -2.89
CA THR A 31 6.25 6.37 -1.85
C THR A 31 4.92 5.81 -1.41
N LEU A 32 4.76 5.55 -0.12
CA LEU A 32 3.47 5.23 0.47
C LEU A 32 2.58 6.48 0.40
N ILE A 33 1.45 6.39 -0.32
CA ILE A 33 0.55 7.54 -0.52
C ILE A 33 -0.75 7.47 0.29
N GLY A 34 -1.14 6.28 0.75
CA GLY A 34 -2.37 6.14 1.50
C GLY A 34 -2.56 4.75 2.07
N LYS A 35 -3.39 4.69 3.11
CA LYS A 35 -3.86 3.46 3.73
C LYS A 35 -5.35 3.60 4.00
N GLU A 36 -6.14 2.71 3.43
CA GLU A 36 -7.59 2.69 3.57
C GLU A 36 -8.00 1.49 4.42
N PHE A 37 -8.83 1.75 5.44
CA PHE A 37 -9.45 0.69 6.22
C PHE A 37 -10.79 0.33 5.57
N VAL A 38 -10.86 -0.87 5.02
CA VAL A 38 -12.10 -1.42 4.47
C VAL A 38 -12.67 -2.38 5.52
N GLY A 39 -13.59 -1.84 6.32
CA GLY A 39 -14.33 -2.58 7.33
C GLY A 39 -15.44 -3.42 6.69
N GLY A 40 -15.33 -4.74 6.78
CA GLY A 40 -16.37 -5.67 6.32
C GLY A 40 -17.56 -5.72 7.28
N GLY A 41 -18.34 -4.64 7.39
CA GLY A 41 -19.70 -4.58 7.98
C GLY A 41 -19.93 -5.06 9.43
N GLN A 42 -19.00 -5.76 10.06
CA GLN A 42 -19.19 -6.52 11.29
C GLN A 42 -18.02 -6.26 12.26
N PRO A 43 -18.28 -5.96 13.54
CA PRO A 43 -17.23 -5.59 14.52
C PRO A 43 -16.20 -6.68 14.85
N ILE A 44 -16.39 -7.90 14.36
CA ILE A 44 -15.72 -9.12 14.84
C ILE A 44 -14.67 -9.63 13.85
N GLU A 45 -14.65 -9.08 12.63
CA GLU A 45 -13.69 -9.50 11.61
C GLU A 45 -12.47 -8.57 11.60
N ILE A 46 -11.30 -9.17 11.36
CA ILE A 46 -10.07 -8.42 11.18
C ILE A 46 -10.26 -7.50 9.95
N PRO A 47 -10.11 -6.18 10.08
CA PRO A 47 -10.41 -5.26 8.99
C PRO A 47 -9.45 -5.50 7.82
N PHE A 48 -9.98 -5.47 6.60
CA PHE A 48 -9.16 -5.43 5.41
C PHE A 48 -8.55 -4.03 5.29
N ILE A 49 -7.28 -3.98 4.92
CA ILE A 49 -6.53 -2.74 4.76
C ILE A 49 -5.87 -2.74 3.41
N TYR A 50 -6.19 -1.70 2.63
CA TYR A 50 -5.51 -1.39 1.38
C TYR A 50 -4.40 -0.39 1.62
N ILE A 51 -3.26 -0.64 1.01
CA ILE A 51 -2.10 0.24 1.04
C ILE A 51 -1.77 0.60 -0.40
N THR A 52 -1.63 1.89 -0.65
CA THR A 52 -1.38 2.41 -1.99
C THR A 52 0.00 3.03 -2.05
N PHE A 53 0.75 2.68 -3.10
CA PHE A 53 2.11 3.13 -3.34
C PHE A 53 2.20 3.81 -4.71
N LEU A 54 2.99 4.88 -4.77
CA LEU A 54 3.43 5.49 -6.03
C LEU A 54 4.88 5.11 -6.29
N LEU A 55 5.14 4.50 -7.44
CA LEU A 55 6.48 4.24 -7.90
C LEU A 55 7.15 5.55 -8.30
N GLN A 56 8.26 5.89 -7.63
CA GLN A 56 9.07 7.03 -7.98
C GLN A 56 10.01 6.64 -9.13
N LEU A 57 9.46 6.63 -10.35
CA LEU A 57 10.27 6.58 -11.55
C LEU A 57 11.05 7.89 -11.63
N LYS A 58 12.33 7.86 -11.23
CA LYS A 58 13.26 8.89 -11.66
C LYS A 58 13.27 8.82 -13.19
N SER A 59 13.00 9.97 -13.80
CA SER A 59 12.98 10.15 -15.25
C SER A 59 14.17 9.41 -15.85
N ILE A 60 13.91 8.33 -16.60
CA ILE A 60 14.93 7.64 -17.41
C ILE A 60 14.99 8.24 -18.83
N ILE A 61 14.49 9.47 -18.97
CA ILE A 61 14.58 10.35 -20.12
C ILE A 61 14.87 11.75 -19.63
#